data_AF-A0A9W9NXW8-F1
#
_entry.id   AF-A0A9W9NXW8-F1
#
_cell.length_a   1.000
_cell.length_b   1.000
_cell.length_c   1.000
_cell.angle_alpha   90.00
_cell.angle_beta   90.00
_cell.angle_gamma   90.00
#
_symmetry.space_group_name_H-M   'P 1'
#
loop_
_entity.id
_entity.type
_entity.pdbx_description
1 polymer ?
#
loop_
_entity_poly.entity_id
_entity_poly.type
_entity_poly.pdbx_seq_one_letter_code
_entity_poly.pdbx_strand_id
1 'polypeptide(L)'
;MRLTPTLLSLSTQPQWQTPWLSNLRLSVLQKLARATGIPSTGPRKEIATRINEVLEIQRAGRNTRTDFLRQAGPLSILSIDMGIQNLAFAHLKLDNPYRDLDGQGDGNELDIPRPEITAWRRLPLSDIASLKGNSASAILKASENEHIVGELSGSDHEESDTPVPKSFSLPYYAETAHTLLHTLVSKYKPTHILIERQRFRTGSSSHVQEWTIRVGLFEAMLYAALEVMKKERGGNLADLGVHGIDPKRVVQYWGEKEIGFTSVEGEDKDKKRRPTSREVKKAKIELVAKWLEAEFGLSESSTSKIDSGARRRVDISGSESVRSLAEAYLARLRTPAKRGLSMRGRPRGETVANDVIKLDDLADCLLQGVTWMEWIRMREMVVRKGMAVLEEI
;
A
#
# COMPACT_ATOMS: atom_id res chain seq x y z
N MET A 1 31.55 -39.87 -2.37
CA MET A 1 30.19 -39.89 -2.97
C MET A 1 29.79 -38.46 -3.29
N ARG A 2 29.91 -38.05 -4.55
CA ARG A 2 29.39 -36.78 -5.07
C ARG A 2 28.10 -37.11 -5.80
N LEU A 3 26.96 -36.65 -5.28
CA LEU A 3 25.68 -36.77 -5.97
C LEU A 3 25.58 -35.61 -6.98
N THR A 4 25.56 -35.98 -8.25
CA THR A 4 25.23 -35.13 -9.40
C THR A 4 23.75 -34.71 -9.32
N PRO A 5 23.40 -33.43 -9.54
CA PRO A 5 22.03 -33.06 -9.86
C PRO A 5 21.79 -33.33 -11.34
N THR A 6 20.82 -34.19 -11.63
CA THR A 6 20.31 -34.52 -12.96
C THR A 6 19.82 -33.23 -13.64
N LEU A 7 20.55 -32.80 -14.67
CA LEU A 7 20.17 -31.73 -15.57
C LEU A 7 18.97 -32.17 -16.41
N LEU A 8 17.78 -31.66 -16.08
CA LEU A 8 16.72 -31.50 -17.07
C LEU A 8 17.10 -30.33 -17.98
N SER A 9 17.90 -30.67 -18.99
CA SER A 9 18.11 -29.88 -20.20
C SER A 9 16.78 -29.82 -20.98
N LEU A 10 15.94 -28.84 -20.66
CA LEU A 10 14.97 -28.31 -21.63
C LEU A 10 15.62 -27.12 -22.32
N SER A 11 16.31 -27.42 -23.41
CA SER A 11 16.59 -26.48 -24.48
C SER A 11 15.27 -26.04 -25.09
N THR A 12 14.71 -24.97 -24.55
CA THR A 12 13.75 -24.12 -25.24
C THR A 12 14.17 -22.70 -24.94
N GLN A 13 14.57 -21.96 -25.98
CA GLN A 13 14.49 -20.50 -25.90
C GLN A 13 13.11 -20.17 -25.32
N PRO A 14 12.98 -19.23 -24.36
CA PRO A 14 11.66 -18.85 -23.89
C PRO A 14 10.89 -18.39 -25.13
N GLN A 15 9.92 -19.17 -25.60
CA GLN A 15 9.03 -18.71 -26.64
C GLN A 15 8.24 -17.59 -26.00
N TRP A 16 8.49 -16.35 -26.43
CA TRP A 16 7.78 -15.20 -25.91
C TRP A 16 6.32 -15.38 -26.32
N GLN A 17 5.42 -15.72 -25.38
CA GLN A 17 3.97 -15.66 -25.65
C GLN A 17 3.50 -14.20 -25.80
N THR A 18 4.39 -13.23 -25.53
CA THR A 18 4.25 -11.82 -25.91
C THR A 18 5.37 -11.38 -26.85
N PRO A 19 5.42 -11.90 -28.11
CA PRO A 19 6.48 -11.56 -29.06
C PRO A 19 6.45 -10.08 -29.47
N TRP A 20 5.34 -9.39 -29.21
CA TRP A 20 5.20 -7.96 -29.45
C TRP A 20 6.03 -7.09 -28.51
N LEU A 21 6.34 -7.54 -27.28
CA LEU A 21 7.13 -6.76 -26.33
C LEU A 21 8.53 -6.44 -26.88
N SER A 22 9.14 -7.37 -27.61
CA SER A 22 10.47 -7.17 -28.21
C SER A 22 10.47 -6.15 -29.36
N ASN A 23 9.31 -5.78 -29.88
CA ASN A 23 9.17 -4.81 -30.97
C ASN A 23 8.86 -3.39 -30.47
N LEU A 24 8.57 -3.24 -29.17
CA LEU A 24 8.26 -1.93 -28.59
C LEU A 24 9.49 -1.04 -28.44
N ARG A 25 9.27 0.27 -28.59
CA ARG A 25 10.24 1.31 -28.26
C ARG A 25 10.51 1.31 -26.76
N LEU A 26 11.71 1.73 -26.37
CA LEU A 26 12.11 1.80 -24.96
C LEU A 26 11.13 2.63 -24.12
N SER A 27 10.69 3.80 -24.62
CA SER A 27 9.73 4.65 -23.91
C SER A 27 8.40 3.96 -23.63
N VAL A 28 7.89 3.19 -24.59
CA VAL A 28 6.63 2.43 -24.45
C VAL A 28 6.81 1.30 -23.44
N LEU A 29 7.93 0.56 -23.48
CA LEU A 29 8.25 -0.46 -22.49
C LEU A 29 8.37 0.12 -21.09
N GLN A 30 8.97 1.30 -20.96
CA GLN A 30 9.07 2.00 -19.68
C GLN A 30 7.71 2.44 -19.14
N LYS A 31 6.83 2.98 -20.01
CA LYS A 31 5.44 3.29 -19.66
C LYS A 31 4.68 2.05 -19.20
N LEU A 32 4.73 0.98 -20.00
CA LEU A 32 4.09 -0.30 -19.67
C LEU A 32 4.62 -0.89 -18.36
N ALA A 33 5.94 -0.85 -18.14
CA ALA A 33 6.56 -1.30 -16.89
C ALA A 33 6.04 -0.49 -15.70
N ARG A 34 5.93 0.84 -15.80
CA ARG A 34 5.36 1.66 -14.73
C ARG A 34 3.89 1.35 -14.49
N ALA A 35 3.10 1.23 -15.56
CA ALA A 35 1.67 0.94 -15.49
C ALA A 35 1.37 -0.44 -14.86
N THR A 36 2.27 -1.41 -15.04
CA THR A 36 2.16 -2.76 -14.48
C THR A 36 2.91 -2.95 -13.16
N GLY A 37 3.57 -1.90 -12.65
CA GLY A 37 4.40 -2.03 -11.46
C GLY A 37 5.54 -3.03 -11.66
N ILE A 38 6.32 -2.85 -12.70
CA ILE A 38 7.54 -3.59 -13.01
C ILE A 38 8.68 -2.57 -13.08
N PRO A 39 9.90 -2.90 -12.59
CA PRO A 39 11.02 -1.97 -12.66
C PRO A 39 11.29 -1.49 -14.10
N SER A 40 11.21 -0.18 -14.31
CA SER A 40 11.28 0.44 -15.64
C SER A 40 12.68 0.94 -16.03
N THR A 41 13.70 0.67 -15.22
CA THR A 41 15.09 1.13 -15.45
C THR A 41 15.94 0.03 -16.04
N GLY A 42 16.73 0.35 -17.06
CA GLY A 42 17.68 -0.58 -17.69
C GLY A 42 17.55 -0.61 -19.22
N PRO A 43 18.35 -1.45 -19.88
CA PRO A 43 18.26 -1.70 -21.32
C PRO A 43 16.89 -2.20 -21.76
N ARG A 44 16.53 -1.90 -23.02
CA ARG A 44 15.25 -2.27 -23.65
C ARG A 44 14.93 -3.76 -23.51
N LYS A 45 15.90 -4.62 -23.78
CA LYS A 45 15.74 -6.09 -23.71
C LYS A 45 15.42 -6.54 -22.29
N GLU A 46 16.13 -6.02 -21.28
CA GLU A 46 15.90 -6.39 -19.88
C GLU A 46 14.54 -5.93 -19.34
N ILE A 47 14.05 -4.76 -19.76
CA ILE A 47 12.69 -4.34 -19.41
C ILE A 47 11.67 -5.28 -20.04
N ALA A 48 11.81 -5.59 -21.33
CA ALA A 48 10.90 -6.49 -22.03
C ALA A 48 10.89 -7.91 -21.41
N THR A 49 12.06 -8.45 -21.07
CA THR A 49 12.19 -9.74 -20.38
C THR A 49 11.48 -9.72 -19.02
N ARG A 50 11.72 -8.71 -18.17
CA ARG A 50 11.05 -8.59 -16.86
C ARG A 50 9.53 -8.48 -16.98
N ILE A 51 9.04 -7.73 -17.97
CA ILE A 51 7.59 -7.66 -18.24
C ILE A 51 7.08 -9.05 -18.61
N ASN A 52 7.71 -9.73 -19.55
CA ASN A 52 7.31 -11.06 -19.99
C ASN A 52 7.28 -12.06 -18.82
N GLU A 53 8.33 -12.13 -18.01
CA GLU A 53 8.41 -13.03 -16.84
C GLU A 53 7.25 -12.84 -15.85
N VAL A 54 6.92 -11.60 -15.51
CA VAL A 54 5.81 -11.29 -14.59
C VAL A 54 4.46 -11.67 -15.22
N LEU A 55 4.27 -11.42 -16.51
CA LEU A 55 3.04 -11.77 -17.22
C LEU A 55 2.89 -13.29 -17.40
N GLU A 56 3.98 -14.02 -17.59
CA GLU A 56 3.96 -15.50 -17.64
C GLU A 56 3.56 -16.10 -16.29
N ILE A 57 4.06 -15.57 -15.18
CA ILE A 57 3.63 -15.99 -13.84
C ILE A 57 2.12 -15.73 -13.66
N GLN A 58 1.64 -14.57 -14.09
CA GLN A 58 0.21 -14.22 -14.07
C GLN A 58 -0.63 -15.20 -14.92
N ARG A 59 -0.16 -15.56 -16.12
CA ARG A 59 -0.81 -16.54 -17.00
C ARG A 59 -0.82 -17.95 -16.42
N ALA A 60 0.31 -18.42 -15.91
CA ALA A 60 0.43 -19.74 -15.29
C ALA A 60 -0.54 -19.87 -14.10
N GLY A 61 -0.65 -18.80 -13.30
CA GLY A 61 -1.64 -18.69 -12.23
C GLY A 61 -3.10 -18.72 -12.69
N ARG A 62 -3.41 -18.41 -13.96
CA ARG A 62 -4.74 -18.64 -14.53
C ARG A 62 -4.95 -20.09 -14.91
N ASN A 63 -3.99 -20.72 -15.59
CA ASN A 63 -4.13 -22.05 -16.15
C ASN A 63 -4.25 -23.15 -15.08
N THR A 64 -3.72 -22.90 -13.87
CA THR A 64 -3.95 -23.76 -12.69
C THR A 64 -5.25 -23.44 -11.95
N ARG A 65 -5.86 -22.29 -12.21
CA ARG A 65 -7.10 -21.77 -11.62
C ARG A 65 -8.23 -21.63 -12.65
N THR A 66 -8.20 -22.38 -13.75
CA THR A 66 -9.25 -22.26 -14.81
C THR A 66 -10.64 -22.62 -14.32
N ASP A 67 -10.80 -23.33 -13.19
CA ASP A 67 -12.09 -23.49 -12.49
C ASP A 67 -12.37 -22.39 -11.43
N PHE A 68 -11.33 -21.69 -10.97
CA PHE A 68 -11.40 -20.64 -9.95
C PHE A 68 -11.46 -19.21 -10.50
N LEU A 69 -11.27 -18.93 -11.79
CA LEU A 69 -11.46 -17.57 -12.32
C LEU A 69 -12.94 -17.19 -12.47
N ARG A 70 -13.85 -18.17 -12.48
CA ARG A 70 -15.27 -17.97 -12.15
C ARG A 70 -15.52 -17.71 -10.65
N GLN A 71 -14.51 -17.90 -9.80
CA GLN A 71 -14.49 -17.73 -8.34
C GLN A 71 -13.23 -16.95 -7.89
N ALA A 72 -12.81 -15.91 -8.61
CA ALA A 72 -11.72 -15.05 -8.13
C ALA A 72 -12.26 -14.35 -6.88
N GLY A 73 -12.02 -14.96 -5.72
CA GLY A 73 -12.54 -14.50 -4.45
C GLY A 73 -12.15 -13.05 -4.18
N PRO A 74 -12.81 -12.41 -3.20
CA PRO A 74 -12.56 -11.02 -2.89
C PRO A 74 -11.08 -10.79 -2.60
N LEU A 75 -10.47 -9.82 -3.27
CA LEU A 75 -9.11 -9.40 -2.95
C LEU A 75 -9.15 -8.68 -1.61
N SER A 76 -8.34 -9.14 -0.68
CA SER A 76 -8.16 -8.51 0.63
C SER A 76 -6.68 -8.21 0.81
N ILE A 77 -6.36 -6.93 0.90
CA ILE A 77 -4.99 -6.42 0.88
C ILE A 77 -4.70 -5.66 2.15
N LEU A 78 -3.65 -6.07 2.85
CA LEU A 78 -3.08 -5.33 3.97
C LEU A 78 -1.84 -4.58 3.51
N SER A 79 -1.92 -3.26 3.38
CA SER A 79 -0.82 -2.39 2.98
C SER A 79 -0.18 -1.75 4.21
N ILE A 80 1.09 -2.03 4.45
CA ILE A 80 1.85 -1.54 5.60
C ILE A 80 2.91 -0.56 5.10
N ASP A 81 2.84 0.68 5.60
CA ASP A 81 3.91 1.67 5.48
C ASP A 81 4.82 1.58 6.71
N MET A 82 6.12 1.45 6.45
CA MET A 82 7.10 1.05 7.44
C MET A 82 7.68 2.25 8.19
N GLY A 83 7.60 2.22 9.52
CA GLY A 83 8.26 3.21 10.37
C GLY A 83 8.16 2.87 11.85
N ILE A 84 9.22 3.10 12.63
CA ILE A 84 9.23 2.67 14.05
C ILE A 84 8.24 3.48 14.90
N GLN A 85 8.11 4.77 14.61
CA GLN A 85 7.23 5.68 15.37
C GLN A 85 5.97 6.07 14.59
N ASN A 86 5.92 5.66 13.33
CA ASN A 86 4.99 6.17 12.34
C ASN A 86 4.49 5.07 11.40
N LEU A 87 4.57 3.80 11.82
CA LEU A 87 3.95 2.69 11.10
C LEU A 87 2.47 3.03 10.90
N ALA A 88 2.01 2.85 9.68
CA ALA A 88 0.62 3.01 9.30
C ALA A 88 0.22 1.83 8.43
N PHE A 89 -1.07 1.51 8.45
CA PHE A 89 -1.59 0.49 7.56
C PHE A 89 -2.98 0.87 7.02
N ALA A 90 -3.27 0.33 5.84
CA ALA A 90 -4.60 0.31 5.25
C ALA A 90 -4.98 -1.13 4.94
N HIS A 91 -6.23 -1.49 5.21
CA HIS A 91 -6.82 -2.73 4.76
C HIS A 91 -7.89 -2.44 3.70
N LEU A 92 -7.67 -2.97 2.50
CA LEU A 92 -8.48 -2.75 1.32
C LEU A 92 -9.16 -4.06 0.90
N LYS A 93 -10.47 -4.03 0.66
CA LYS A 93 -11.21 -5.15 0.09
C LYS A 93 -11.74 -4.78 -1.28
N LEU A 94 -11.67 -5.71 -2.23
CA LEU A 94 -12.20 -5.54 -3.57
C LEU A 94 -12.87 -6.83 -4.02
N ASP A 95 -14.19 -6.80 -4.06
CA ASP A 95 -14.99 -7.90 -4.58
C ASP A 95 -14.94 -7.88 -6.12
N ASN A 96 -14.75 -9.05 -6.72
CA ASN A 96 -14.70 -9.24 -8.17
C ASN A 96 -13.83 -8.20 -8.92
N PRO A 97 -12.49 -8.21 -8.72
CA PRO A 97 -11.58 -7.18 -9.21
C PRO A 97 -11.49 -7.04 -10.75
N TYR A 98 -12.06 -7.98 -11.48
CA TYR A 98 -11.98 -8.08 -12.94
C TYR A 98 -13.36 -8.06 -13.63
N ARG A 99 -14.43 -7.72 -12.91
CA ARG A 99 -15.82 -7.77 -13.39
C ARG A 99 -16.02 -7.13 -14.77
N ASP A 100 -15.45 -5.96 -14.97
CA ASP A 100 -15.61 -5.18 -16.20
C ASP A 100 -14.73 -5.69 -17.36
N LEU A 101 -13.72 -6.52 -17.07
CA LEU A 101 -12.86 -7.14 -18.08
C LEU A 101 -13.48 -8.40 -18.70
N ASP A 102 -14.56 -8.93 -18.13
CA ASP A 102 -15.26 -10.13 -18.60
C ASP A 102 -16.29 -9.85 -19.71
N GLY A 103 -16.34 -8.61 -20.23
CA GLY A 103 -17.10 -8.25 -21.44
C GLY A 103 -18.62 -8.11 -21.24
N GLN A 104 -19.10 -8.09 -20.01
CA GLN A 104 -20.53 -7.95 -19.66
C GLN A 104 -20.94 -6.55 -19.20
N GLY A 105 -20.02 -5.59 -19.14
CA GLY A 105 -20.32 -4.20 -18.79
C GLY A 105 -20.61 -3.36 -20.03
N ASP A 106 -21.72 -2.61 -20.03
CA ASP A 106 -21.82 -1.39 -20.83
C ASP A 106 -20.61 -0.53 -20.43
N GLY A 107 -19.77 -0.12 -21.39
CA GLY A 107 -18.44 0.49 -21.20
C GLY A 107 -18.42 1.86 -20.50
N ASN A 108 -19.17 2.00 -19.42
CA ASN A 108 -19.28 3.16 -18.57
C ASN A 108 -18.15 3.10 -17.53
N GLU A 109 -17.36 4.17 -17.47
CA GLU A 109 -16.23 4.33 -16.55
C GLU A 109 -16.63 4.23 -15.06
N LEU A 110 -17.92 4.34 -14.76
CA LEU A 110 -18.52 4.19 -13.44
C LEU A 110 -18.56 2.74 -12.92
N ASP A 111 -18.32 1.73 -13.77
CA ASP A 111 -18.41 0.31 -13.41
C ASP A 111 -17.04 -0.33 -13.09
N ILE A 112 -15.96 0.47 -13.04
CA ILE A 112 -14.65 -0.02 -12.61
C ILE A 112 -14.73 -0.38 -11.10
N PRO A 113 -14.37 -1.62 -10.71
CA PRO A 113 -14.38 -2.03 -9.31
C PRO A 113 -13.50 -1.11 -8.44
N ARG A 114 -14.06 -0.61 -7.32
CA ARG A 114 -13.36 0.29 -6.38
C ARG A 114 -13.10 -0.43 -5.06
N PRO A 115 -11.88 -0.39 -4.51
CA PRO A 115 -11.60 -1.01 -3.23
C PRO A 115 -12.24 -0.27 -2.06
N GLU A 116 -12.91 -1.03 -1.20
CA GLU A 116 -13.41 -0.58 0.09
C GLU A 116 -12.27 -0.50 1.11
N ILE A 117 -12.14 0.66 1.75
CA ILE A 117 -11.26 0.87 2.88
C ILE A 117 -11.98 0.39 4.15
N THR A 118 -11.59 -0.78 4.64
CA THR A 118 -12.21 -1.39 5.83
C THR A 118 -11.43 -1.09 7.12
N ALA A 119 -10.16 -0.68 6.99
CA ALA A 119 -9.39 -0.10 8.07
C ALA A 119 -8.28 0.80 7.52
N TRP A 120 -8.00 1.89 8.23
CA TRP A 120 -6.95 2.84 7.87
C TRP A 120 -6.48 3.54 9.12
N ARG A 121 -5.25 3.29 9.61
CA ARG A 121 -4.82 3.75 10.95
C ARG A 121 -3.30 3.93 11.05
N ARG A 122 -2.87 4.78 11.98
CA ARG A 122 -1.47 4.82 12.44
C ARG A 122 -1.33 3.92 13.66
N LEU A 123 -0.22 3.20 13.75
CA LEU A 123 0.04 2.26 14.84
C LEU A 123 1.54 2.23 15.20
N PRO A 124 2.02 3.20 16.01
CA PRO A 124 3.40 3.21 16.50
C PRO A 124 3.79 1.91 17.20
N LEU A 125 5.08 1.50 17.11
CA LEU A 125 5.55 0.26 17.74
C LEU A 125 5.42 0.25 19.27
N SER A 126 5.50 1.42 19.92
CA SER A 126 5.22 1.55 21.36
C SER A 126 3.83 1.04 21.70
N ASP A 127 2.85 1.42 20.88
CA ASP A 127 1.45 1.12 21.12
C ASP A 127 1.22 -0.36 20.87
N ILE A 128 1.89 -0.95 19.87
CA ILE A 128 1.86 -2.40 19.63
C ILE A 128 2.43 -3.19 20.81
N ALA A 129 3.58 -2.75 21.33
CA ALA A 129 4.27 -3.44 22.43
C ALA A 129 3.52 -3.32 23.76
N SER A 130 2.72 -2.27 23.96
CA SER A 130 1.84 -2.12 25.12
C SER A 130 0.63 -3.06 25.09
N LEU A 131 0.35 -3.75 23.99
CA LEU A 131 -0.77 -4.68 23.85
C LEU A 131 -0.50 -6.09 24.39
N LYS A 132 0.52 -6.25 25.25
CA LYS A 132 0.83 -7.55 25.86
C LYS A 132 -0.40 -8.11 26.60
N GLY A 133 -0.76 -9.36 26.31
CA GLY A 133 -1.91 -10.09 26.89
C GLY A 133 -3.05 -10.32 25.87
N ASN A 134 -4.09 -11.07 26.26
CA ASN A 134 -5.27 -11.46 25.43
C ASN A 134 -6.10 -10.29 24.83
N SER A 135 -5.57 -9.07 24.82
CA SER A 135 -6.16 -7.83 24.35
C SER A 135 -5.87 -7.51 22.88
N ALA A 136 -5.64 -8.52 22.02
CA ALA A 136 -5.75 -8.32 20.56
C ALA A 136 -7.13 -7.73 20.20
N SER A 137 -8.16 -8.00 21.02
CA SER A 137 -9.49 -7.39 20.95
C SER A 137 -9.51 -5.87 21.25
N ALA A 138 -8.54 -5.29 21.95
CA ALA A 138 -8.53 -3.86 22.28
C ALA A 138 -8.16 -2.97 21.08
N ILE A 139 -7.33 -3.47 20.14
CA ILE A 139 -7.14 -2.82 18.82
C ILE A 139 -8.48 -2.74 18.07
N LEU A 140 -9.37 -3.71 18.31
CA LEU A 140 -10.63 -3.91 17.61
C LEU A 140 -11.81 -3.16 18.25
N LYS A 141 -11.87 -3.09 19.58
CA LYS A 141 -12.99 -2.49 20.34
C LYS A 141 -13.03 -0.97 20.34
N ALA A 142 -11.91 -0.30 20.02
CA ALA A 142 -11.92 1.14 19.73
C ALA A 142 -12.74 1.49 18.46
N SER A 143 -13.31 0.48 17.78
CA SER A 143 -14.12 0.61 16.56
C SER A 143 -15.62 0.51 16.80
N GLU A 144 -16.13 0.20 18.00
CA GLU A 144 -17.56 -0.15 18.18
C GLU A 144 -18.34 0.55 19.29
N ASN A 145 -17.76 1.31 20.23
CA ASN A 145 -18.57 2.03 21.24
C ASN A 145 -18.03 3.41 21.61
N GLU A 146 -18.88 4.42 21.44
CA GLU A 146 -18.92 5.63 22.26
C GLU A 146 -19.13 5.26 23.74
N HIS A 147 -18.59 6.09 24.64
CA HIS A 147 -18.82 6.07 26.09
C HIS A 147 -18.47 4.78 26.86
N ILE A 148 -17.29 4.78 27.49
CA ILE A 148 -17.15 4.18 28.83
C ILE A 148 -16.71 5.29 29.78
N VAL A 149 -17.70 5.94 30.37
CA VAL A 149 -17.57 6.52 31.70
C VAL A 149 -17.92 5.38 32.66
N GLY A 150 -16.98 4.94 33.49
CA GLY A 150 -17.28 3.94 34.51
C GLY A 150 -16.10 3.07 34.93
N GLU A 151 -15.42 3.54 35.99
CA GLU A 151 -14.98 2.74 37.14
C GLU A 151 -14.20 1.43 36.89
N LEU A 152 -12.87 1.56 36.87
CA LEU A 152 -12.02 0.56 37.52
C LEU A 152 -11.61 1.13 38.88
N SER A 153 -12.32 0.67 39.90
CA SER A 153 -12.07 0.94 41.31
C SER A 153 -10.71 0.37 41.73
N GLY A 154 -9.86 1.25 42.27
CA GLY A 154 -9.00 0.98 43.43
C GLY A 154 -8.01 -0.17 43.33
N SER A 155 -6.85 0.08 42.74
CA SER A 155 -5.60 -0.40 43.33
C SER A 155 -4.53 0.67 43.15
N ASP A 156 -4.16 1.31 44.25
CA ASP A 156 -3.04 2.23 44.37
C ASP A 156 -1.73 1.51 44.03
N HIS A 157 -1.44 1.40 42.73
CA HIS A 157 -0.09 1.25 42.26
C HIS A 157 0.30 2.58 41.64
N GLU A 158 1.20 3.29 42.33
CA GLU A 158 1.97 4.39 41.78
C GLU A 158 2.59 3.94 40.45
N GLU A 159 1.89 4.19 39.33
CA GLU A 159 2.47 4.12 38.00
C GLU A 159 3.50 5.24 37.94
N SER A 160 4.74 4.87 38.26
CA SER A 160 5.90 5.71 38.01
C SER A 160 5.83 6.19 36.57
N ASP A 161 5.75 7.51 36.41
CA ASP A 161 5.75 8.28 35.16
C ASP A 161 7.11 8.20 34.43
N THR A 162 7.67 6.99 34.35
CA THR A 162 8.89 6.71 33.60
C THR A 162 8.47 6.35 32.17
N PRO A 163 8.89 7.13 31.15
CA PRO A 163 8.70 6.72 29.77
C PRO A 163 9.39 5.36 29.60
N VAL A 164 8.62 4.31 29.30
CA VAL A 164 9.17 2.99 29.00
C VAL A 164 10.32 3.22 28.00
N PRO A 165 11.58 2.86 28.36
CA PRO A 165 12.71 3.12 27.49
C PRO A 165 12.45 2.49 26.13
N LYS A 166 12.65 3.26 25.05
CA LYS A 166 12.59 2.72 23.68
C LYS A 166 13.67 1.66 23.54
N SER A 167 13.30 0.42 23.83
CA SER A 167 14.17 -0.74 23.70
C SER A 167 14.27 -1.05 22.21
N PHE A 168 15.44 -0.81 21.63
CA PHE A 168 15.73 -1.19 20.24
C PHE A 168 16.37 -2.59 20.17
N SER A 169 16.00 -3.46 21.12
CA SER A 169 16.53 -4.81 21.22
C SER A 169 15.87 -5.74 20.19
N LEU A 170 16.62 -6.74 19.74
CA LEU A 170 16.11 -7.76 18.82
C LEU A 170 14.89 -8.50 19.37
N PRO A 171 14.85 -8.93 20.66
CA PRO A 171 13.65 -9.56 21.22
C PRO A 171 12.42 -8.65 21.17
N TYR A 172 12.59 -7.35 21.46
CA TYR A 172 11.50 -6.39 21.38
C TYR A 172 10.91 -6.29 19.96
N TYR A 173 11.76 -6.19 18.93
CA TYR A 173 11.29 -6.16 17.54
C TYR A 173 10.64 -7.48 17.10
N ALA A 174 11.20 -8.62 17.49
CA ALA A 174 10.63 -9.92 17.16
C ALA A 174 9.23 -10.10 17.77
N GLU A 175 9.06 -9.79 19.07
CA GLU A 175 7.77 -9.85 19.76
C GLU A 175 6.76 -8.88 19.17
N THR A 176 7.19 -7.65 18.87
CA THR A 176 6.33 -6.61 18.28
C THR A 176 5.89 -6.99 16.86
N ALA A 177 6.80 -7.52 16.04
CA ALA A 177 6.50 -8.00 14.70
C ALA A 177 5.49 -9.16 14.73
N HIS A 178 5.71 -10.13 15.60
CA HIS A 178 4.76 -11.24 15.80
C HIS A 178 3.38 -10.73 16.23
N THR A 179 3.32 -9.88 17.26
CA THR A 179 2.05 -9.34 17.79
C THR A 179 1.28 -8.57 16.73
N LEU A 180 1.98 -7.71 15.98
CA LEU A 180 1.39 -6.96 14.87
C LEU A 180 0.81 -7.89 13.81
N LEU A 181 1.63 -8.78 13.26
CA LEU A 181 1.23 -9.66 12.17
C LEU A 181 0.15 -10.63 12.60
N HIS A 182 0.29 -11.24 13.77
CA HIS A 182 -0.73 -12.12 14.33
C HIS A 182 -2.09 -11.42 14.41
N THR A 183 -2.11 -10.18 14.92
CA THR A 183 -3.35 -9.43 15.08
C THR A 183 -3.95 -9.03 13.73
N LEU A 184 -3.15 -8.46 12.83
CA LEU A 184 -3.64 -8.00 11.53
C LEU A 184 -4.08 -9.17 10.64
N VAL A 185 -3.31 -10.27 10.59
CA VAL A 185 -3.65 -11.45 9.80
C VAL A 185 -4.90 -12.13 10.36
N SER A 186 -5.02 -12.28 11.68
CA SER A 186 -6.20 -12.92 12.28
C SER A 186 -7.47 -12.10 12.08
N LYS A 187 -7.38 -10.76 12.19
CA LYS A 187 -8.54 -9.87 12.06
C LYS A 187 -8.97 -9.71 10.60
N TYR A 188 -8.04 -9.36 9.72
CA TYR A 188 -8.38 -8.96 8.36
C TYR A 188 -8.35 -10.10 7.36
N LYS A 189 -7.68 -11.22 7.69
CA LYS A 189 -7.53 -12.41 6.82
C LYS A 189 -7.09 -12.03 5.39
N PRO A 190 -5.98 -11.28 5.25
CA PRO A 190 -5.55 -10.78 3.95
C PRO A 190 -5.22 -11.93 2.99
N THR A 191 -5.51 -11.71 1.71
CA THR A 191 -4.97 -12.49 0.59
C THR A 191 -3.55 -12.04 0.23
N HIS A 192 -3.26 -10.75 0.44
CA HIS A 192 -1.98 -10.15 0.13
C HIS A 192 -1.54 -9.18 1.23
N ILE A 193 -0.24 -9.18 1.56
CA ILE A 193 0.39 -8.20 2.43
C ILE A 193 1.42 -7.43 1.61
N LEU A 194 1.30 -6.12 1.61
CA LEU A 194 2.26 -5.21 1.00
C LEU A 194 3.08 -4.56 2.10
N ILE A 195 4.40 -4.62 1.97
CA ILE A 195 5.34 -4.02 2.91
C ILE A 195 6.15 -2.98 2.15
N GLU A 196 6.12 -1.72 2.61
CA GLU A 196 7.02 -0.69 2.08
C GLU A 196 8.49 -1.14 2.30
N ARG A 197 9.28 -1.13 1.22
CA ARG A 197 10.71 -1.49 1.30
C ARG A 197 11.52 -0.33 1.86
N GLN A 198 12.27 -0.59 2.93
CA GLN A 198 13.23 0.37 3.44
C GLN A 198 14.33 0.62 2.40
N ARG A 199 14.56 1.91 2.07
CA ARG A 199 15.64 2.31 1.17
C ARG A 199 16.92 2.56 1.94
N PHE A 200 18.03 2.00 1.46
CA PHE A 200 19.35 2.42 1.90
C PHE A 200 19.62 3.84 1.42
N ARG A 201 19.99 4.73 2.34
CA ARG A 201 20.34 6.11 2.06
C ARG A 201 21.81 6.33 2.40
N THR A 202 22.56 6.89 1.44
CA THR A 202 24.01 7.16 1.59
C THR A 202 24.30 8.59 2.05
N GLY A 203 23.28 9.39 2.40
CA GLY A 203 23.41 10.82 2.75
C GLY A 203 23.56 11.13 4.25
N SER A 204 24.81 11.37 4.66
CA SER A 204 25.34 12.39 5.61
C SER A 204 24.76 12.63 7.03
N SER A 205 24.16 11.64 7.70
CA SER A 205 24.03 11.70 9.16
C SER A 205 23.97 10.30 9.77
N SER A 206 24.71 10.05 10.84
CA SER A 206 24.66 8.79 11.60
C SER A 206 23.24 8.44 12.04
N HIS A 207 22.42 9.46 12.34
CA HIS A 207 21.02 9.28 12.71
C HIS A 207 20.19 8.66 11.57
N VAL A 208 20.48 9.00 10.31
CA VAL A 208 19.80 8.42 9.14
C VAL A 208 20.20 6.96 8.97
N GLN A 209 21.48 6.63 9.21
CA GLN A 209 21.98 5.26 9.15
C GLN A 209 21.35 4.39 10.24
N GLU A 210 21.33 4.88 11.48
CA GLU A 210 20.71 4.20 12.63
C GLU A 210 19.21 3.96 12.39
N TRP A 211 18.48 4.98 11.92
CA TRP A 211 17.07 4.83 11.59
C TRP A 211 16.85 3.81 10.46
N THR A 212 17.67 3.86 9.41
CA THR A 212 17.60 2.91 8.28
C THR A 212 17.83 1.48 8.74
N ILE A 213 18.84 1.25 9.58
CA ILE A 213 19.14 -0.08 10.14
C ILE A 213 17.96 -0.56 10.99
N ARG A 214 17.41 0.29 11.85
CA ARG A 214 16.32 -0.10 12.73
C ARG A 214 15.04 -0.44 11.96
N VAL A 215 14.67 0.35 10.95
CA VAL A 215 13.50 0.04 10.12
C VAL A 215 13.76 -1.22 9.29
N GLY A 216 14.94 -1.36 8.69
CA GLY A 216 15.31 -2.55 7.92
C GLY A 216 15.35 -3.82 8.77
N LEU A 217 15.76 -3.72 10.04
CA LEU A 217 15.71 -4.83 11.00
C LEU A 217 14.26 -5.25 11.26
N PHE A 218 13.37 -4.29 11.51
CA PHE A 218 11.96 -4.59 11.73
C PHE A 218 11.29 -5.16 10.47
N GLU A 219 11.60 -4.62 9.28
CA GLU A 219 11.18 -5.18 7.98
C GLU A 219 11.58 -6.66 7.87
N ALA A 220 12.85 -6.99 8.17
CA ALA A 220 13.33 -8.37 8.15
C ALA A 220 12.58 -9.27 9.14
N MET A 221 12.27 -8.78 10.34
CA MET A 221 11.47 -9.52 11.33
C MET A 221 10.05 -9.78 10.83
N LEU A 222 9.42 -8.83 10.12
CA LEU A 222 8.10 -9.04 9.53
C LEU A 222 8.15 -10.14 8.46
N TYR A 223 9.13 -10.11 7.55
CA TYR A 223 9.28 -11.16 6.54
C TYR A 223 9.53 -12.53 7.16
N ALA A 224 10.42 -12.61 8.16
CA ALA A 224 10.72 -13.86 8.85
C ALA A 224 9.47 -14.43 9.56
N ALA A 225 8.75 -13.59 10.31
CA ALA A 225 7.53 -14.00 11.00
C ALA A 225 6.44 -14.45 10.02
N LEU A 226 6.24 -13.74 8.91
CA LEU A 226 5.30 -14.15 7.86
C LEU A 226 5.68 -15.50 7.25
N GLU A 227 6.95 -15.70 6.90
CA GLU A 227 7.40 -16.97 6.31
C GLU A 227 7.18 -18.16 7.26
N VAL A 228 7.42 -17.98 8.56
CA VAL A 228 7.11 -18.98 9.58
C VAL A 228 5.59 -19.22 9.66
N MET A 229 4.78 -18.16 9.75
CA MET A 229 3.31 -18.28 9.79
C MET A 229 2.76 -19.04 8.58
N LYS A 230 3.30 -18.80 7.37
CA LYS A 230 2.91 -19.50 6.13
C LYS A 230 3.20 -21.00 6.20
N LYS A 231 4.39 -21.38 6.70
CA LYS A 231 4.82 -22.78 6.77
C LYS A 231 4.13 -23.57 7.88
N GLU A 232 3.89 -22.94 9.02
CA GLU A 232 3.33 -23.64 10.19
C GLU A 232 1.81 -23.75 10.17
N ARG A 233 1.11 -22.69 9.77
CA ARG A 233 -0.36 -22.64 9.88
C ARG A 233 -1.08 -23.25 8.68
N GLY A 234 -0.42 -23.37 7.53
CA GLY A 234 -1.00 -23.93 6.31
C GLY A 234 -2.29 -23.24 5.86
N GLY A 235 -3.11 -23.95 5.08
CA GLY A 235 -4.42 -23.48 4.61
C GLY A 235 -4.34 -22.14 3.85
N ASN A 236 -5.27 -21.22 4.15
CA ASN A 236 -5.35 -19.91 3.50
C ASN A 236 -4.08 -19.05 3.66
N LEU A 237 -3.25 -19.31 4.68
CA LEU A 237 -1.98 -18.59 4.85
C LEU A 237 -0.87 -19.12 3.95
N ALA A 238 -0.93 -20.38 3.51
CA ALA A 238 0.11 -20.94 2.62
C ALA A 238 0.20 -20.14 1.30
N ASP A 239 -0.95 -19.72 0.78
CA ASP A 239 -1.10 -18.96 -0.46
C ASP A 239 -1.00 -17.44 -0.27
N LEU A 240 -0.70 -16.96 0.96
CA LEU A 240 -0.58 -15.54 1.26
C LEU A 240 0.51 -14.87 0.40
N GLY A 241 0.12 -13.92 -0.44
CA GLY A 241 1.04 -13.14 -1.26
C GLY A 241 1.72 -12.05 -0.45
N VAL A 242 3.04 -12.11 -0.27
CA VAL A 242 3.80 -11.08 0.45
C VAL A 242 4.68 -10.32 -0.54
N HIS A 243 4.53 -9.00 -0.60
CA HIS A 243 5.18 -8.16 -1.60
C HIS A 243 5.88 -6.95 -0.99
N GLY A 244 7.18 -6.84 -1.25
CA GLY A 244 7.93 -5.62 -0.98
C GLY A 244 7.67 -4.55 -2.06
N ILE A 245 7.14 -3.40 -1.66
CA ILE A 245 6.85 -2.30 -2.58
C ILE A 245 7.96 -1.26 -2.51
N ASP A 246 8.51 -0.89 -3.67
CA ASP A 246 9.45 0.24 -3.76
C ASP A 246 8.65 1.55 -3.83
N PRO A 247 8.75 2.45 -2.83
CA PRO A 247 7.95 3.66 -2.83
C PRO A 247 8.32 4.61 -3.97
N LYS A 248 9.49 4.45 -4.63
CA LYS A 248 9.84 5.23 -5.82
C LYS A 248 8.92 4.90 -6.97
N ARG A 249 8.52 3.63 -7.09
CA ARG A 249 7.62 3.17 -8.15
C ARG A 249 6.21 3.68 -7.95
N VAL A 250 5.74 3.76 -6.70
CA VAL A 250 4.45 4.37 -6.35
C VAL A 250 4.43 5.86 -6.75
N VAL A 251 5.47 6.61 -6.39
CA VAL A 251 5.60 8.03 -6.77
C VAL A 251 5.66 8.21 -8.29
N GLN A 252 6.42 7.39 -9.00
CA GLN A 252 6.52 7.45 -10.46
C GLN A 252 5.18 7.17 -11.14
N TYR A 253 4.42 6.21 -10.61
CA TYR A 253 3.11 5.84 -11.14
C TYR A 253 2.12 7.01 -11.08
N TRP A 254 1.96 7.63 -9.90
CA TRP A 254 1.03 8.76 -9.74
C TRP A 254 1.56 10.07 -10.34
N GLY A 255 2.89 10.21 -10.39
CA GLY A 255 3.55 11.36 -11.00
C GLY A 255 3.23 11.54 -12.48
N GLU A 256 3.01 10.45 -13.21
CA GLU A 256 2.63 10.50 -14.63
C GLU A 256 1.12 10.63 -14.84
N LYS A 257 0.29 10.10 -13.94
CA LYS A 257 -1.16 10.03 -14.12
C LYS A 257 -1.93 11.26 -13.61
N GLU A 258 -1.68 11.68 -12.37
CA GLU A 258 -2.60 12.60 -11.66
C GLU A 258 -1.89 13.73 -10.93
N ILE A 259 -0.58 13.57 -10.64
CA ILE A 259 0.18 14.58 -9.90
C ILE A 259 0.99 15.51 -10.83
N GLY A 260 1.17 15.13 -12.10
CA GLY A 260 1.91 15.97 -13.05
C GLY A 260 3.38 16.18 -12.69
N PHE A 261 4.01 15.20 -12.02
CA PHE A 261 5.47 15.19 -11.81
C PHE A 261 6.26 14.88 -13.08
N THR A 262 5.58 14.62 -14.19
CA THR A 262 6.19 14.65 -15.52
C THR A 262 6.79 16.00 -15.76
N SER A 263 8.01 16.00 -16.28
CA SER A 263 8.66 17.17 -16.83
C SER A 263 7.69 17.86 -17.78
N VAL A 264 7.04 18.93 -17.33
CA VAL A 264 6.20 19.77 -18.18
C VAL A 264 7.09 20.13 -19.36
N GLU A 265 6.74 19.66 -20.55
CA GLU A 265 7.20 20.28 -21.78
C GLU A 265 6.46 21.61 -21.88
N GLY A 266 6.84 22.55 -21.01
CA GLY A 266 6.54 23.95 -21.19
C GLY A 266 7.41 24.44 -22.33
N GLU A 267 6.84 25.34 -23.12
CA GLU A 267 7.46 25.91 -24.32
C GLU A 267 8.77 26.69 -24.02
N ASP A 268 9.15 26.85 -22.75
CA ASP A 268 10.46 27.36 -22.33
C ASP A 268 11.45 26.24 -21.98
N LYS A 269 12.46 26.09 -22.84
CA LYS A 269 13.54 25.09 -22.74
C LYS A 269 14.48 25.25 -21.54
N ASP A 270 14.33 26.27 -20.71
CA ASP A 270 15.24 26.55 -19.59
C ASP A 270 14.65 26.17 -18.23
N LYS A 271 15.09 24.99 -17.75
CA LYS A 271 15.02 24.42 -16.39
C LYS A 271 13.79 23.58 -16.04
N LYS A 272 13.80 22.33 -16.52
CA LYS A 272 13.09 21.19 -15.90
C LYS A 272 13.58 20.97 -14.47
N ARG A 273 12.90 21.53 -13.46
CA ARG A 273 13.24 21.32 -12.05
C ARG A 273 12.62 20.00 -11.55
N ARG A 274 13.44 19.15 -10.95
CA ARG A 274 12.95 17.95 -10.25
C ARG A 274 12.12 18.38 -9.03
N PRO A 275 10.93 17.78 -8.81
CA PRO A 275 10.14 18.10 -7.63
C PRO A 275 10.92 17.76 -6.37
N THR A 276 10.82 18.62 -5.38
CA THR A 276 11.42 18.45 -4.06
C THR A 276 10.66 17.39 -3.28
N SER A 277 11.33 16.78 -2.29
CA SER A 277 10.71 15.79 -1.40
C SER A 277 9.44 16.32 -0.70
N ARG A 278 9.41 17.62 -0.38
CA ARG A 278 8.24 18.27 0.24
C ARG A 278 7.06 18.38 -0.72
N GLU A 279 7.30 18.72 -1.98
CA GLU A 279 6.25 18.79 -3.01
C GLU A 279 5.68 17.40 -3.29
N VAL A 280 6.54 16.37 -3.37
CA VAL A 280 6.10 14.98 -3.50
C VAL A 280 5.22 14.55 -2.32
N LYS A 281 5.64 14.85 -1.08
CA LYS A 281 4.85 14.54 0.12
C LYS A 281 3.50 15.26 0.11
N LYS A 282 3.47 16.56 -0.20
CA LYS A 282 2.25 17.36 -0.24
C LYS A 282 1.27 16.82 -1.27
N ALA A 283 1.74 16.51 -2.48
CA ALA A 283 0.85 16.06 -3.53
C ALA A 283 0.28 14.66 -3.29
N LYS A 284 1.01 13.77 -2.59
CA LYS A 284 0.46 12.47 -2.14
C LYS A 284 -0.71 12.66 -1.18
N ILE A 285 -0.56 13.56 -0.21
CA ILE A 285 -1.62 13.91 0.75
C ILE A 285 -2.83 14.49 0.02
N GLU A 286 -2.60 15.44 -0.90
CA GLU A 286 -3.67 16.07 -1.68
C GLU A 286 -4.37 15.08 -2.61
N LEU A 287 -3.63 14.13 -3.19
CA LEU A 287 -4.21 13.08 -4.04
C LEU A 287 -5.19 12.21 -3.25
N VAL A 288 -4.80 11.75 -2.06
CA VAL A 288 -5.71 10.99 -1.18
C VAL A 288 -6.90 11.83 -0.76
N ALA A 289 -6.69 13.12 -0.44
CA ALA A 289 -7.78 14.02 -0.10
C ALA A 289 -8.82 14.14 -1.24
N LYS A 290 -8.37 14.26 -2.50
CA LYS A 290 -9.27 14.28 -3.67
C LYS A 290 -10.11 13.01 -3.76
N TRP A 291 -9.52 11.84 -3.51
CA TRP A 291 -10.27 10.58 -3.52
C TRP A 291 -11.33 10.53 -2.44
N LEU A 292 -11.01 11.01 -1.23
CA LEU A 292 -11.96 11.06 -0.11
C LEU A 292 -13.08 12.07 -0.38
N GLU A 293 -12.77 13.28 -0.87
CA GLU A 293 -13.76 14.31 -1.21
C GLU A 293 -14.76 13.83 -2.27
N ALA A 294 -14.29 13.06 -3.26
CA ALA A 294 -15.15 12.45 -4.27
C ALA A 294 -16.14 11.43 -3.68
N GLU A 295 -15.78 10.73 -2.59
CA GLU A 295 -16.70 9.81 -1.90
C GLU A 295 -17.72 10.55 -1.01
N PHE A 296 -17.38 11.72 -0.47
CA PHE A 296 -18.33 12.54 0.29
C PHE A 296 -19.29 13.34 -0.60
N GLY A 297 -19.14 13.30 -1.93
CA GLY A 297 -19.95 14.10 -2.85
C GLY A 297 -19.71 15.60 -2.74
N LEU A 298 -18.61 16.03 -2.13
CA LEU A 298 -18.29 17.45 -1.88
C LEU A 298 -17.67 18.16 -3.11
N SER A 299 -17.61 17.48 -4.26
CA SER A 299 -17.20 18.10 -5.52
C SER A 299 -18.42 18.76 -6.18
N GLU A 300 -18.77 19.97 -5.74
CA GLU A 300 -19.82 20.76 -6.38
C GLU A 300 -19.30 21.47 -7.66
N SER A 301 -19.86 21.01 -8.80
CA SER A 301 -20.32 21.79 -9.97
C SER A 301 -19.37 22.69 -10.79
N SER A 302 -19.40 22.42 -12.12
CA SER A 302 -19.15 23.33 -13.26
C SER A 302 -17.68 23.69 -13.54
N THR A 303 -17.06 23.38 -14.68
CA THR A 303 -17.51 23.42 -16.08
C THR A 303 -16.49 22.67 -16.96
N SER A 304 -16.96 22.16 -18.10
CA SER A 304 -16.18 21.70 -19.27
C SER A 304 -15.53 20.30 -19.23
N LYS A 305 -15.92 19.52 -20.24
CA LYS A 305 -15.21 18.40 -20.89
C LYS A 305 -13.96 17.84 -20.17
N ILE A 306 -14.09 16.59 -19.73
CA ILE A 306 -13.00 15.63 -19.51
C ILE A 306 -11.90 16.19 -18.59
N ASP A 307 -12.13 16.16 -17.28
CA ASP A 307 -11.01 16.07 -16.35
C ASP A 307 -11.04 14.70 -15.67
N SER A 308 -10.20 13.80 -16.17
CA SER A 308 -9.93 12.45 -15.69
C SER A 308 -9.43 12.37 -14.23
N GLY A 309 -9.38 13.49 -13.52
CA GLY A 309 -8.76 13.66 -12.19
C GLY A 309 -9.67 13.55 -10.97
N ALA A 310 -11.00 13.51 -11.11
CA ALA A 310 -11.94 13.35 -10.00
C ALA A 310 -12.63 11.98 -10.00
N ARG A 311 -11.89 10.92 -10.33
CA ARG A 311 -12.42 9.56 -10.28
C ARG A 311 -12.59 9.12 -8.82
N ARG A 312 -13.75 8.52 -8.52
CA ARG A 312 -13.98 7.76 -7.30
C ARG A 312 -13.04 6.54 -7.29
N ARG A 313 -11.98 6.57 -6.48
CA ARG A 313 -10.92 5.54 -6.47
C ARG A 313 -11.04 4.53 -5.35
N VAL A 314 -11.74 4.88 -4.28
CA VAL A 314 -11.86 4.09 -3.06
C VAL A 314 -13.31 4.16 -2.59
N ASP A 315 -13.76 3.22 -1.79
CA ASP A 315 -15.05 3.27 -1.11
C ASP A 315 -14.80 3.31 0.42
N ILE A 316 -15.51 4.19 1.12
CA ILE A 316 -15.39 4.35 2.59
C ILE A 316 -16.72 4.08 3.31
N SER A 317 -17.75 3.62 2.59
CA SER A 317 -19.11 3.46 3.11
C SER A 317 -19.26 2.30 4.11
N GLY A 318 -18.39 1.30 4.05
CA GLY A 318 -18.51 0.10 4.89
C GLY A 318 -17.88 0.19 6.28
N SER A 319 -17.28 1.33 6.67
CA SER A 319 -16.71 1.49 8.01
C SER A 319 -16.83 2.92 8.53
N GLU A 320 -17.66 3.11 9.56
CA GLU A 320 -17.85 4.41 10.24
C GLU A 320 -16.54 4.94 10.83
N SER A 321 -15.70 4.05 11.37
CA SER A 321 -14.38 4.43 11.89
C SER A 321 -13.46 5.02 10.80
N VAL A 322 -13.52 4.48 9.59
CA VAL A 322 -12.76 4.97 8.44
C VAL A 322 -13.35 6.28 7.93
N ARG A 323 -14.68 6.40 7.90
CA ARG A 323 -15.37 7.64 7.53
C ARG A 323 -15.00 8.79 8.46
N SER A 324 -15.08 8.59 9.78
CA SER A 324 -14.68 9.56 10.79
C SER A 324 -13.21 9.98 10.64
N LEU A 325 -12.31 9.02 10.38
CA LEU A 325 -10.91 9.32 10.13
C LEU A 325 -10.71 10.11 8.83
N ALA A 326 -11.45 9.80 7.77
CA ALA A 326 -11.39 10.51 6.50
C ALA A 326 -11.87 11.97 6.66
N GLU A 327 -12.94 12.22 7.41
CA GLU A 327 -13.39 13.58 7.73
C GLU A 327 -12.31 14.35 8.51
N ALA A 328 -11.70 13.71 9.51
CA ALA A 328 -10.61 14.31 10.29
C ALA A 328 -9.37 14.58 9.41
N TYR A 329 -9.03 13.69 8.49
CA TYR A 329 -7.96 13.85 7.50
C TYR A 329 -8.18 15.11 6.66
N LEU A 330 -9.39 15.28 6.10
CA LEU A 330 -9.77 16.43 5.29
C LEU A 330 -9.79 17.73 6.11
N ALA A 331 -10.36 17.70 7.32
CA ALA A 331 -10.37 18.85 8.22
C ALA A 331 -8.95 19.32 8.58
N ARG A 332 -8.04 18.37 8.82
CA ARG A 332 -6.64 18.67 9.14
C ARG A 332 -5.89 19.29 7.96
N LEU A 333 -6.17 18.85 6.73
CA LEU A 333 -5.58 19.41 5.52
C LEU A 333 -6.03 20.85 5.29
N ARG A 334 -7.31 21.15 5.53
CA ARG A 334 -7.91 22.48 5.38
C ARG A 334 -7.47 23.46 6.46
N THR A 335 -7.07 22.96 7.63
CA THR A 335 -6.61 23.80 8.74
C THR A 335 -5.14 24.21 8.53
N PRO A 336 -4.82 25.50 8.33
CA PRO A 336 -3.44 25.94 8.23
C PRO A 336 -2.71 25.59 9.53
N ALA A 337 -1.54 24.95 9.40
CA ALA A 337 -0.70 24.60 10.53
C ALA A 337 -0.32 25.88 11.30
N LYS A 338 -1.06 26.21 12.36
CA LYS A 338 -0.63 27.23 13.31
C LYS A 338 0.70 26.76 13.89
N ARG A 339 1.77 27.47 13.53
CA ARG A 339 3.12 27.27 14.06
C ARG A 339 3.05 27.33 15.59
N GLY A 340 3.44 26.25 16.25
CA GLY A 340 3.96 26.33 17.62
C GLY A 340 2.98 26.10 18.79
N LEU A 341 1.73 25.69 18.58
CA LEU A 341 0.96 25.14 19.71
C LEU A 341 1.29 23.66 19.86
N SER A 342 2.26 23.40 20.74
CA SER A 342 2.31 22.15 21.48
C SER A 342 0.89 21.87 21.97
N MET A 343 0.28 20.78 21.51
CA MET A 343 -1.01 20.27 22.00
C MET A 343 -0.84 19.72 23.42
N ARG A 344 -0.35 20.54 24.33
CA ARG A 344 -0.22 20.26 25.75
C ARG A 344 -1.58 20.57 26.38
N GLY A 345 -2.53 19.65 26.25
CA GLY A 345 -3.84 19.81 26.89
C GLY A 345 -5.02 19.03 26.31
N ARG A 346 -4.87 18.19 25.27
CA ARG A 346 -6.01 17.33 24.86
C ARG A 346 -6.08 16.05 25.70
N PRO A 347 -7.29 15.62 26.11
CA PRO A 347 -7.47 14.37 26.84
C PRO A 347 -6.85 13.21 26.06
N ARG A 348 -6.06 12.40 26.76
CA ARG A 348 -5.43 11.17 26.25
C ARG A 348 -6.55 10.13 26.05
N GLY A 349 -7.25 10.20 24.92
CA GLY A 349 -8.41 9.33 24.64
C GLY A 349 -8.97 9.38 23.22
N GLU A 350 -8.80 10.49 22.48
CA GLU A 350 -9.26 10.57 21.09
C GLU A 350 -8.27 9.89 20.12
N THR A 351 -8.53 8.63 19.78
CA THR A 351 -7.74 7.82 18.83
C THR A 351 -7.61 8.49 17.46
N VAL A 352 -8.72 9.04 16.95
CA VAL A 352 -8.80 9.71 15.64
C VAL A 352 -7.88 10.95 15.57
N ALA A 353 -7.82 11.75 16.64
CA ALA A 353 -7.00 12.95 16.67
C ALA A 353 -5.49 12.64 16.62
N ASN A 354 -5.06 11.52 17.22
CA ASN A 354 -3.66 11.09 17.22
C ASN A 354 -3.21 10.48 15.89
N ASP A 355 -4.11 9.79 15.20
CA ASP A 355 -3.86 9.17 13.88
C ASP A 355 -3.62 10.24 12.80
N VAL A 356 -4.31 11.38 12.89
CA VAL A 356 -4.31 12.45 11.87
C VAL A 356 -3.16 13.48 12.03
N ILE A 357 -2.30 13.34 13.04
CA ILE A 357 -1.15 14.25 13.28
C ILE A 357 -0.16 14.25 12.11
N LYS A 358 0.00 13.10 11.43
CA LYS A 358 0.92 12.93 10.29
C LYS A 358 0.16 12.33 9.10
N LEU A 359 -0.38 13.21 8.27
CA LEU A 359 -1.17 12.84 7.10
C LEU A 359 -0.40 12.03 6.05
N ASP A 360 0.94 12.14 6.02
CA ASP A 360 1.74 11.42 5.04
C ASP A 360 1.81 9.91 5.28
N ASP A 361 1.95 9.46 6.53
CA ASP A 361 2.03 8.02 6.83
C ASP A 361 0.72 7.32 6.41
N LEU A 362 -0.42 7.98 6.69
CA LEU A 362 -1.75 7.52 6.26
C LEU A 362 -1.91 7.58 4.73
N ALA A 363 -1.41 8.63 4.08
CA ALA A 363 -1.47 8.73 2.63
C ALA A 363 -0.65 7.62 1.95
N ASP A 364 0.54 7.34 2.48
CA ASP A 364 1.50 6.42 1.88
C ASP A 364 1.01 4.97 1.93
N CYS A 365 0.47 4.52 3.06
CA CYS A 365 -0.08 3.16 3.17
C CYS A 365 -1.31 2.95 2.27
N LEU A 366 -2.18 3.96 2.12
CA LEU A 366 -3.36 3.89 1.25
C LEU A 366 -2.96 3.93 -0.24
N LEU A 367 -2.12 4.91 -0.62
CA LEU A 367 -1.61 5.03 -1.99
C LEU A 367 -0.90 3.74 -2.41
N GLN A 368 -0.06 3.17 -1.56
CA GLN A 368 0.62 1.90 -1.83
C GLN A 368 -0.38 0.78 -2.17
N GLY A 369 -1.43 0.63 -1.37
CA GLY A 369 -2.45 -0.41 -1.55
C GLY A 369 -3.22 -0.25 -2.87
N VAL A 370 -3.74 0.94 -3.12
CA VAL A 370 -4.49 1.26 -4.35
C VAL A 370 -3.60 1.10 -5.58
N THR A 371 -2.36 1.59 -5.53
CA THR A 371 -1.40 1.46 -6.64
C THR A 371 -1.15 0.01 -7.01
N TRP A 372 -0.96 -0.86 -6.02
CA TRP A 372 -0.69 -2.27 -6.28
C TRP A 372 -1.90 -2.95 -6.94
N MET A 373 -3.13 -2.64 -6.50
CA MET A 373 -4.34 -3.15 -7.15
C MET A 373 -4.41 -2.70 -8.63
N GLU A 374 -4.13 -1.43 -8.91
CA GLU A 374 -4.10 -0.94 -10.29
C GLU A 374 -3.01 -1.62 -11.13
N TRP A 375 -1.84 -1.91 -10.54
CA TRP A 375 -0.78 -2.66 -11.22
C TRP A 375 -1.19 -4.08 -11.57
N ILE A 376 -1.79 -4.81 -10.62
CA ILE A 376 -2.24 -6.19 -10.86
C ILE A 376 -3.35 -6.22 -11.90
N ARG A 377 -4.29 -5.28 -11.81
CA ARG A 377 -5.34 -5.11 -12.81
C ARG A 377 -4.78 -4.79 -14.19
N MET A 378 -3.80 -3.89 -14.29
CA MET A 378 -3.14 -3.58 -15.56
C MET A 378 -2.41 -4.80 -16.13
N ARG A 379 -1.71 -5.59 -15.31
CA ARG A 379 -1.10 -6.85 -15.78
C ARG A 379 -2.15 -7.77 -16.37
N GLU A 380 -3.29 -7.90 -15.70
CA GLU A 380 -4.38 -8.74 -16.15
C GLU A 380 -4.97 -8.25 -17.49
N MET A 381 -5.11 -6.93 -17.65
CA MET A 381 -5.51 -6.30 -18.91
C MET A 381 -4.50 -6.58 -20.03
N VAL A 382 -3.19 -6.47 -19.75
CA VAL A 382 -2.13 -6.78 -20.74
C VAL A 382 -2.21 -8.23 -21.18
N VAL A 383 -2.46 -9.16 -20.26
CA VAL A 383 -2.59 -10.58 -20.60
C VAL A 383 -3.88 -10.85 -21.42
N ARG A 384 -5.01 -10.18 -21.12
CA ARG A 384 -6.28 -10.35 -21.85
C ARG A 384 -6.29 -9.66 -23.23
N LYS A 385 -5.87 -8.39 -23.29
CA LYS A 385 -5.97 -7.52 -24.47
C LYS A 385 -4.70 -7.53 -25.35
N GLY A 386 -3.58 -8.03 -24.84
CA GLY A 386 -2.32 -8.03 -25.57
C GLY A 386 -1.86 -6.61 -25.94
N MET A 387 -1.51 -6.40 -27.22
CA MET A 387 -1.06 -5.09 -27.70
C MET A 387 -2.12 -3.98 -27.60
N ALA A 388 -3.41 -4.31 -27.64
CA ALA A 388 -4.49 -3.29 -27.63
C ALA A 388 -4.48 -2.45 -26.33
N VAL A 389 -3.92 -2.97 -25.24
CA VAL A 389 -3.78 -2.25 -23.96
C VAL A 389 -2.92 -0.99 -24.08
N LEU A 390 -2.07 -0.87 -25.11
CA LEU A 390 -1.20 0.28 -25.29
C LEU A 390 -1.96 1.56 -25.63
N GLU A 391 -3.24 1.46 -26.03
CA GLU A 391 -4.13 2.62 -26.22
C GLU A 391 -4.65 3.17 -24.88
N GLU A 392 -4.54 2.38 -23.80
CA GLU A 392 -5.04 2.69 -22.46
C GLU A 392 -3.92 3.17 -21.49
N ILE A 393 -2.67 3.27 -21.98
CA ILE A 393 -1.44 3.64 -21.23
C ILE A 393 -0.71 4.80 -21.91
#